data_AF-A0A9Y2L591-F1
#
_entry.id   AF-A0A9Y2L591-F1
#
_cell.length_a   1.000
_cell.length_b   1.000
_cell.length_c   1.000
_cell.angle_alpha   90.00
_cell.angle_beta   90.00
_cell.angle_gamma   90.00
#
_symmetry.space_group_name_H-M   'P 1'
#
loop_
_entity.id
_entity.type
_entity.pdbx_description
1 polymer ?
#
loop_
_entity_poly.entity_id
_entity_poly.type
_entity_poly.pdbx_seq_one_letter_code
_entity_poly.pdbx_strand_id
1 'polypeptide(L)' 'MVGLSRTTIWRREREGDFPQRIHLGGRRVGWHADEVIAWLEARPKGLIGQSCKTHHG' A
#
# COMPACT_ATOMS: atom_id res chain seq x y z
N MET A 1 3.47 6.50 -3.27
CA MET A 1 2.99 5.53 -4.28
C MET A 1 3.71 4.22 -4.02
N VAL A 2 3.01 3.12 -3.72
CA VAL A 2 3.66 1.84 -3.40
C VAL A 2 4.36 1.34 -4.65
N GLY A 3 5.69 1.25 -4.64
CA GLY A 3 6.52 0.85 -5.79
C GLY A 3 6.44 -0.65 -6.10
N LEU A 4 5.24 -1.23 -6.11
CA LEU A 4 4.98 -2.65 -6.38
C LEU A 4 4.13 -2.80 -7.65
N SER A 5 4.53 -3.71 -8.53
CA SER A 5 3.80 -4.04 -9.76
C SER A 5 2.43 -4.66 -9.47
N ARG A 6 1.44 -4.43 -10.35
CA ARG A 6 0.06 -4.96 -10.24
C ARG A 6 -0.01 -6.48 -10.01
N THR A 7 0.87 -7.24 -10.63
CA THR A 7 0.97 -8.71 -10.47
C THR A 7 1.47 -9.11 -9.08
N THR A 8 2.38 -8.34 -8.50
CA THR A 8 2.86 -8.54 -7.13
C THR A 8 1.76 -8.26 -6.11
N ILE A 9 0.97 -7.22 -6.33
CA ILE A 9 -0.20 -6.91 -5.49
C ILE A 9 -1.22 -8.05 -5.57
N TRP A 10 -1.54 -8.53 -6.78
CA TRP A 10 -2.48 -9.63 -6.96
C TRP A 10 -2.02 -10.93 -6.30
N ARG A 11 -0.72 -11.25 -6.39
CA ARG A 11 -0.15 -12.44 -5.73
C ARG A 11 -0.24 -12.31 -4.21
N ARG A 12 0.09 -11.14 -3.66
CA ARG A 12 0.02 -10.90 -2.20
C ARG A 12 -1.42 -10.85 -1.68
N GLU A 13 -2.37 -10.29 -2.44
CA GLU A 13 -3.81 -10.43 -2.13
C GLU A 13 -4.19 -11.91 -2.03
N ARG A 14 -3.69 -12.72 -2.97
CA ARG A 14 -4.01 -14.16 -3.02
C ARG A 14 -3.29 -14.98 -1.94
N GLU A 15 -2.11 -14.54 -1.51
CA GLU A 15 -1.34 -15.12 -0.41
C GLU A 15 -1.87 -14.69 0.98
N GLY A 16 -2.82 -13.76 1.04
CA GLY A 16 -3.32 -13.19 2.31
C GLY A 16 -2.35 -12.21 2.98
N ASP A 17 -1.25 -11.86 2.30
CA ASP A 17 -0.25 -10.86 2.72
C ASP A 17 -0.60 -9.45 2.21
N PHE A 18 -1.82 -9.20 1.75
CA PHE A 18 -2.27 -7.86 1.38
C PHE A 18 -3.77 -7.71 1.68
N PRO A 19 -4.20 -6.54 2.20
CA PRO A 19 -5.61 -6.30 2.47
C PRO A 19 -6.47 -6.45 1.20
N GLN A 20 -7.66 -7.01 1.38
CA GLN A 20 -8.55 -7.32 0.28
C GLN A 20 -9.05 -6.03 -0.37
N ARG A 21 -8.89 -5.89 -1.69
CA ARG A 21 -9.44 -4.72 -2.39
C ARG A 21 -10.96 -4.65 -2.31
N ILE A 22 -11.44 -3.44 -2.06
CA ILE A 22 -12.85 -3.08 -2.09
C ILE A 22 -13.12 -2.32 -3.39
N HIS A 23 -14.07 -2.81 -4.18
CA HIS A 23 -14.47 -2.11 -5.41
C HIS A 23 -15.37 -0.93 -5.04
N LEU A 24 -14.85 0.29 -5.16
CA LEU A 24 -15.58 1.54 -4.87
C LEU A 24 -16.44 2.00 -6.07
N GLY A 25 -16.54 1.18 -7.11
CA GLY A 25 -17.30 1.44 -8.33
C GLY A 25 -16.43 1.85 -9.52
N GLY A 26 -16.80 1.34 -10.71
CA GLY A 26 -16.06 1.52 -11.95
C GLY A 26 -14.69 0.81 -11.92
N ARG A 27 -13.64 1.52 -12.33
CA ARG A 27 -12.25 1.05 -12.30
C ARG A 27 -11.49 1.42 -11.02
N ARG A 28 -12.20 1.88 -9.99
CA ARG A 28 -11.61 2.31 -8.71
C ARG A 28 -11.68 1.17 -7.71
N VAL A 29 -10.54 0.92 -7.08
CA VAL A 29 -10.38 0.00 -5.97
C VAL A 29 -9.80 0.77 -4.79
N GLY A 30 -10.30 0.48 -3.60
CA GLY A 30 -9.81 1.04 -2.35
C GLY A 30 -9.54 -0.07 -1.34
N TRP A 31 -8.98 0.33 -0.21
CA TRP A 31 -8.70 -0.55 0.93
C TRP A 31 -9.08 0.18 2.20
N HIS A 32 -9.39 -0.55 3.27
CA HIS A 32 -9.54 0.08 4.58
C HIS A 32 -8.21 0.69 5.00
N ALA A 33 -8.26 1.97 5.41
CA ALA A 33 -7.06 2.70 5.81
C ALA A 33 -6.34 1.99 6.96
N ASP A 34 -7.10 1.52 7.97
CA ASP A 34 -6.55 0.81 9.12
C ASP A 34 -5.85 -0.50 8.72
N GLU A 35 -6.41 -1.26 7.78
CA GLU A 35 -5.80 -2.50 7.30
C GLU A 35 -4.50 -2.25 6.52
N VAL A 36 -4.47 -1.20 5.68
CA VAL A 36 -3.26 -0.81 4.95
C VAL A 36 -2.18 -0.32 5.91
N ILE A 37 -2.55 0.44 6.94
CA ILE A 37 -1.63 0.91 7.97
C ILE A 37 -1.08 -0.28 8.77
N ALA A 38 -1.95 -1.16 9.27
CA ALA A 38 -1.54 -2.36 10.00
C ALA A 38 -0.63 -3.25 9.16
N TRP A 39 -0.91 -3.41 7.87
CA TRP A 39 -0.04 -4.13 6.93
C TRP A 39 1.32 -3.45 6.73
N LEU A 40 1.36 -2.12 6.65
CA LEU A 40 2.61 -1.36 6.57
C LEU A 40 3.43 -1.48 7.85
N GLU A 41 2.80 -1.55 9.01
CA GLU A 41 3.45 -1.69 10.32
C GLU A 41 3.93 -3.12 10.60
N ALA A 42 3.16 -4.12 10.18
CA ALA A 42 3.51 -5.53 10.31
C ALA A 42 4.77 -5.91 9.51
N ARG A 43 5.13 -5.12 8.49
CA ARG A 43 6.37 -5.31 7.74
C ARG A 43 7.49 -4.43 8.27
N PRO A 44 8.70 -4.99 8.48
CA PRO A 44 9.85 -4.19 8.85
C PRO A 44 10.05 -3.13 7.76
N LYS A 45 9.99 -1.85 8.16
CA LYS A 45 10.09 -0.69 7.27
C LYS A 45 11.43 -0.74 6.54
N GLY A 46 11.48 -1.39 5.39
CA GLY A 46 12.57 -1.25 4.44
C GLY A 46 12.50 0.15 3.85
N LEU A 47 13.12 1.12 4.53
CA LEU A 47 13.60 2.43 4.05
C LEU A 47 13.05 2.89 2.69
N ILE A 48 11.73 3.08 2.53
CA ILE A 48 11.20 3.83 1.39
C ILE A 48 11.10 5.30 1.79
N GLY A 49 12.19 6.02 1.50
CA GLY A 49 12.23 7.46 1.25
C GLY A 49 11.21 8.30 2.00
N GLN A 50 11.62 8.76 3.19
CA GLN A 50 11.08 9.98 3.77
C GLN A 50 11.08 11.05 2.67
N SER A 51 9.89 11.50 2.27
CA SER A 51 9.74 12.76 1.54
C SER A 51 10.38 13.84 2.41
N CYS A 52 11.58 14.28 2.05
CA CYS A 52 12.20 15.43 2.70
C CYS A 52 11.32 16.64 2.38
N LYS A 53 10.65 17.13 3.43
CA LYS A 53 9.85 18.34 3.38
C LYS A 53 10.75 19.49 2.90
N THR A 54 10.25 20.22 1.92
CA THR A 54 10.74 21.48 1.38
C THR A 54 11.25 22.42 2.49
N HIS A 55 12.51 22.82 2.42
CA HIS A 55 12.99 24.06 3.05
C HIS A 55 13.33 25.02 1.92
N HIS A 56 12.44 25.98 1.65
CA HIS A 56 12.73 27.14 0.82
C HIS A 56 13.27 28.21 1.77
N GLY A 57 14.48 28.68 1.51
CA GLY A 57 15.16 29.79 2.18
C GLY A 57 15.83 30.65 1.13
#